data_AF-A0A9E5SJA1-F1
#
_entry.id   AF-A0A9E5SJA1-F1
#
_cell.length_a   1.000
_cell.length_b   1.000
_cell.length_c   1.000
_cell.angle_alpha   90.00
_cell.angle_beta   90.00
_cell.angle_gamma   90.00
#
_symmetry.space_group_name_H-M   'P 1'
#
loop_
_entity.id
_entity.type
_entity.pdbx_description
1 polymer ?
#
loop_
_entity_poly.entity_id
_entity_poly.type
_entity_poly.pdbx_seq_one_letter_code
_entity_poly.pdbx_strand_id
1 'polypeptide(L)'
;MNKPELLSPAGDPEKLRIAVAYGADAVYLSGKAFGLRAQSTNFSNVELIDSVAYAHEHRVQCYATMNIYAHPDDFITMGEQLDAYVDAGIDACIVSDPGVFSFIRQRVPEMPIHISTQASVTNAETCMFWYRLGVRRVVLARELTLEEIKNIRASVPDDMELECFIHGAMCVSYSGRCLLSDFYTGRSGNKGACAQPCRWEYKVTEVKRPDQVLTVEGDERGSYIFSSNDLCMIDHVPQLIEAGINSFKIEGRIKGAFYVASATKAYRLAIDRYFKDPDAYEVDSQWREWIGRTVHREFATGFFFDQPKDNPRIFSDKTYHKPAYVVGVVIGYDADHGRVIVEQKNKVNEGDTVTLMTPNGFSRDIILKDLRDADGVSIASTPHARMFYSFSSDIFIETYSFISKVGNKDEGIA
;
A
#
# COMPACT_ATOMS: atom_id res chain seq x y z
N MET A 1 -4.37 -23.51 -11.52
CA MET A 1 -4.34 -22.40 -10.55
C MET A 1 -4.28 -21.10 -11.32
N ASN A 2 -5.14 -20.13 -11.00
CA ASN A 2 -5.09 -18.83 -11.63
C ASN A 2 -4.04 -17.96 -10.93
N LYS A 3 -3.29 -17.19 -11.70
CA LYS A 3 -2.33 -16.23 -11.18
C LYS A 3 -3.07 -15.13 -10.42
N PRO A 4 -2.76 -14.86 -9.14
CA PRO A 4 -3.47 -13.84 -8.40
C PRO A 4 -3.16 -12.46 -8.97
N GLU A 5 -4.16 -11.60 -8.96
CA GLU A 5 -4.01 -10.18 -9.27
C GLU A 5 -3.18 -9.50 -8.18
N LEU A 6 -2.19 -8.68 -8.57
CA LEU A 6 -1.47 -7.81 -7.65
C LEU A 6 -2.12 -6.42 -7.61
N LEU A 7 -2.85 -6.14 -6.53
CA LEU A 7 -3.55 -4.87 -6.31
C LEU A 7 -2.70 -3.90 -5.48
N SER A 8 -2.19 -2.86 -6.12
CA SER A 8 -1.31 -1.86 -5.51
C SER A 8 -2.02 -0.55 -5.12
N PRO A 9 -1.55 0.16 -4.09
CA PRO A 9 -2.14 1.41 -3.65
C PRO A 9 -1.76 2.59 -4.55
N ALA A 10 -2.76 3.35 -5.00
CA ALA A 10 -2.57 4.62 -5.70
C ALA A 10 -3.15 5.77 -4.86
N GLY A 11 -2.26 6.54 -4.21
CA GLY A 11 -2.65 7.69 -3.39
C GLY A 11 -2.77 9.01 -4.15
N ASP A 12 -2.15 9.08 -5.32
CA ASP A 12 -2.09 10.22 -6.25
C ASP A 12 -1.60 9.73 -7.64
N PRO A 13 -1.61 10.59 -8.68
CA PRO A 13 -1.18 10.20 -10.02
C PRO A 13 0.27 9.68 -10.11
N GLU A 14 1.20 10.23 -9.33
CA GLU A 14 2.60 9.76 -9.28
C GLU A 14 2.64 8.31 -8.84
N LYS A 15 2.00 7.97 -7.70
CA LYS A 15 1.99 6.60 -7.17
C LYS A 15 1.28 5.62 -8.08
N LEU A 16 0.25 6.05 -8.81
CA LEU A 16 -0.41 5.21 -9.82
C LEU A 16 0.58 4.83 -10.93
N ARG A 17 1.26 5.82 -11.53
CA ARG A 17 2.24 5.57 -12.59
C ARG A 17 3.39 4.67 -12.12
N ILE A 18 3.84 4.86 -10.87
CA ILE A 18 4.83 3.98 -10.23
C ILE A 18 4.29 2.56 -10.04
N ALA A 19 3.08 2.38 -9.51
CA ALA A 19 2.48 1.05 -9.34
C ALA A 19 2.39 0.30 -10.66
N VAL A 20 1.91 0.97 -11.72
CA VAL A 20 1.84 0.43 -13.09
C VAL A 20 3.23 0.03 -13.59
N ALA A 21 4.21 0.94 -13.51
CA ALA A 21 5.56 0.68 -14.00
C ALA A 21 6.24 -0.51 -13.28
N TYR A 22 5.97 -0.69 -12.00
CA TYR A 22 6.56 -1.75 -11.17
C TYR A 22 5.76 -3.07 -11.18
N GLY A 23 4.73 -3.18 -12.03
CA GLY A 23 4.06 -4.44 -12.36
C GLY A 23 2.76 -4.72 -11.60
N ALA A 24 2.03 -3.69 -11.15
CA ALA A 24 0.68 -3.90 -10.63
C ALA A 24 -0.26 -4.40 -11.74
N ASP A 25 -1.13 -5.37 -11.42
CA ASP A 25 -2.20 -5.83 -12.31
C ASP A 25 -3.44 -4.92 -12.16
N ALA A 26 -3.62 -4.36 -10.96
CA ALA A 26 -4.66 -3.39 -10.64
C ALA A 26 -4.15 -2.36 -9.62
N VAL A 27 -4.80 -1.20 -9.59
CA VAL A 27 -4.58 -0.16 -8.58
C VAL A 27 -5.88 0.21 -7.88
N TYR A 28 -5.80 0.52 -6.58
CA TYR A 28 -6.94 1.11 -5.86
C TYR A 28 -6.68 2.55 -5.44
N LEU A 29 -7.66 3.41 -5.71
CA LEU A 29 -7.57 4.87 -5.57
C LEU A 29 -8.85 5.44 -4.94
N SER A 30 -8.90 6.77 -4.81
CA SER A 30 -10.08 7.50 -4.35
C SER A 30 -10.06 8.92 -4.89
N GLY A 31 -11.25 9.45 -5.15
CA GLY A 31 -11.47 10.89 -5.14
C GLY A 31 -11.29 11.47 -3.74
N LYS A 32 -11.63 12.75 -3.61
CA LYS A 32 -11.41 13.53 -2.37
C LYS A 32 -12.42 13.23 -1.25
N ALA A 33 -13.45 12.43 -1.53
CA ALA A 33 -14.50 12.08 -0.58
C ALA A 33 -14.77 10.56 -0.53
N PHE A 34 -15.51 10.13 0.49
CA PHE A 34 -16.08 8.77 0.65
C PHE A 34 -15.11 7.58 0.71
N GLY A 35 -13.79 7.81 0.69
CA GLY A 35 -12.78 6.81 0.99
C GLY A 35 -12.26 6.92 2.44
N LEU A 36 -11.84 5.79 3.04
CA LEU A 36 -11.23 5.75 4.39
C LEU A 36 -9.86 6.46 4.53
N ARG A 37 -9.43 7.14 3.47
CA ARG A 37 -8.23 7.98 3.41
C ARG A 37 -8.53 9.28 2.68
N ALA A 38 -9.76 9.78 2.78
CA ALA A 38 -10.20 10.98 2.08
C ALA A 38 -9.29 12.21 2.35
N GLN A 39 -8.61 12.26 3.50
CA GLN A 39 -7.68 13.34 3.85
C GLN A 39 -6.24 13.20 3.26
N SER A 40 -5.93 12.18 2.46
CA SER A 40 -4.69 12.18 1.66
C SER A 40 -4.86 13.03 0.39
N THR A 41 -3.77 13.28 -0.35
CA THR A 41 -3.76 14.08 -1.59
C THR A 41 -4.94 13.74 -2.50
N ASN A 42 -5.11 12.44 -2.81
CA ASN A 42 -6.18 11.87 -3.63
C ASN A 42 -6.29 12.56 -5.00
N PHE A 43 -7.24 12.11 -5.82
CA PHE A 43 -7.36 12.55 -7.20
C PHE A 43 -8.46 13.61 -7.34
N SER A 44 -8.19 14.67 -8.08
CA SER A 44 -9.26 15.49 -8.68
C SER A 44 -9.93 14.74 -9.84
N ASN A 45 -11.09 15.23 -10.30
CA ASN A 45 -11.81 14.58 -11.41
C ASN A 45 -10.99 14.56 -12.71
N VAL A 46 -10.20 15.61 -12.98
CA VAL A 46 -9.33 15.66 -14.17
C VAL A 46 -8.19 14.66 -14.04
N GLU A 47 -7.55 14.60 -12.87
CA GLU A 47 -6.47 13.63 -12.61
C GLU A 47 -6.99 12.18 -12.64
N LEU A 48 -8.23 11.94 -12.19
CA LEU A 48 -8.90 10.63 -12.29
C LEU A 48 -8.97 10.17 -13.75
N ILE A 49 -9.51 11.00 -14.63
CA ILE A 49 -9.68 10.65 -16.06
C ILE A 49 -8.32 10.33 -16.71
N ASP A 50 -7.32 11.20 -16.54
CA ASP A 50 -5.96 10.97 -17.09
C ASP A 50 -5.33 9.70 -16.52
N SER A 51 -5.43 9.49 -15.21
CA SER A 51 -4.76 8.38 -14.55
C SER A 51 -5.40 7.03 -14.85
N VAL A 52 -6.73 6.97 -14.98
CA VAL A 52 -7.44 5.74 -15.38
C VAL A 52 -7.13 5.41 -16.84
N ALA A 53 -7.16 6.41 -17.73
CA ALA A 53 -6.77 6.22 -19.13
C ALA A 53 -5.32 5.69 -19.25
N TYR A 54 -4.39 6.26 -18.51
CA TYR A 54 -3.01 5.77 -18.44
C TYR A 54 -2.91 4.32 -17.95
N ALA A 55 -3.63 3.97 -16.88
CA ALA A 55 -3.63 2.60 -16.35
C ALA A 55 -4.19 1.61 -17.38
N HIS A 56 -5.30 1.94 -18.03
CA HIS A 56 -5.93 1.11 -19.05
C HIS A 56 -5.06 0.91 -20.29
N GLU A 57 -4.31 1.95 -20.72
CA GLU A 57 -3.31 1.84 -21.79
C GLU A 57 -2.25 0.76 -21.47
N HIS A 58 -1.93 0.60 -20.18
CA HIS A 58 -1.00 -0.40 -19.67
C HIS A 58 -1.68 -1.69 -19.21
N ARG A 59 -2.98 -1.86 -19.49
CA ARG A 59 -3.80 -3.02 -19.11
C ARG A 59 -3.91 -3.23 -17.59
N VAL A 60 -3.82 -2.14 -16.82
CA VAL A 60 -3.98 -2.14 -15.37
C VAL A 60 -5.38 -1.67 -15.01
N GLN A 61 -6.08 -2.43 -14.18
CA GLN A 61 -7.43 -2.09 -13.72
C GLN A 61 -7.41 -1.04 -12.60
N CYS A 62 -8.45 -0.23 -12.50
CA CYS A 62 -8.60 0.85 -11.53
C CYS A 62 -9.84 0.66 -10.66
N TYR A 63 -9.64 0.50 -9.35
CA TYR A 63 -10.72 0.36 -8.38
C TYR A 63 -10.84 1.59 -7.47
N ALA A 64 -12.03 2.18 -7.38
CA ALA A 64 -12.25 3.36 -6.56
C ALA A 64 -12.86 3.01 -5.21
N THR A 65 -12.37 3.62 -4.13
CA THR A 65 -12.94 3.41 -2.79
C THR A 65 -14.15 4.31 -2.55
N MET A 66 -15.26 3.71 -2.10
CA MET A 66 -16.44 4.35 -1.50
C MET A 66 -16.80 3.60 -0.21
N ASN A 67 -15.82 3.47 0.68
CA ASN A 67 -15.83 2.52 1.79
C ASN A 67 -15.93 3.17 3.17
N ILE A 68 -16.52 4.36 3.27
CA ILE A 68 -16.93 4.91 4.56
C ILE A 68 -18.19 4.21 5.09
N TYR A 69 -18.46 4.37 6.38
CA TYR A 69 -19.82 4.18 6.91
C TYR A 69 -20.59 5.48 6.74
N ALA A 70 -21.53 5.47 5.78
CA ALA A 70 -22.25 6.66 5.36
C ALA A 70 -23.33 7.06 6.39
N HIS A 71 -23.47 8.37 6.58
CA HIS A 71 -24.57 9.00 7.28
C HIS A 71 -25.52 9.65 6.25
N PRO A 72 -26.75 10.05 6.65
CA PRO A 72 -27.73 10.61 5.72
C PRO A 72 -27.19 11.73 4.82
N ASP A 73 -26.40 12.65 5.38
CA ASP A 73 -25.84 13.78 4.63
C ASP A 73 -24.80 13.35 3.58
N ASP A 74 -24.11 12.22 3.79
CA ASP A 74 -23.11 11.72 2.84
C ASP A 74 -23.77 11.34 1.50
N PHE A 75 -25.03 10.88 1.50
CA PHE A 75 -25.76 10.51 0.29
C PHE A 75 -26.16 11.71 -0.59
N ILE A 76 -26.13 12.94 -0.06
CA ILE A 76 -26.47 14.15 -0.81
C ILE A 76 -25.47 14.38 -1.95
N THR A 77 -24.17 14.20 -1.67
CA THR A 77 -23.08 14.46 -2.63
C THR A 77 -22.42 13.19 -3.15
N MET A 78 -22.81 12.01 -2.66
CA MET A 78 -22.28 10.72 -3.10
C MET A 78 -22.50 10.44 -4.59
N GLY A 79 -23.62 10.90 -5.15
CA GLY A 79 -23.95 10.75 -6.56
C GLY A 79 -22.92 11.41 -7.47
N GLU A 80 -22.45 12.62 -7.12
CA GLU A 80 -21.47 13.36 -7.92
C GLU A 80 -20.12 12.62 -7.99
N GLN A 81 -19.68 12.05 -6.87
CA GLN A 81 -18.44 11.26 -6.84
C GLN A 81 -18.58 9.96 -7.64
N LEU A 82 -19.74 9.30 -7.58
CA LEU A 82 -19.99 8.07 -8.35
C LEU A 82 -20.02 8.36 -9.85
N ASP A 83 -20.70 9.42 -10.28
CA ASP A 83 -20.73 9.83 -11.68
C ASP A 83 -19.32 10.15 -12.19
N ALA A 84 -18.50 10.85 -11.39
CA ALA A 84 -17.10 11.10 -11.73
C ALA A 84 -16.27 9.81 -11.89
N TYR A 85 -16.57 8.76 -11.13
CA TYR A 85 -15.92 7.45 -11.31
C TYR A 85 -16.39 6.74 -12.57
N VAL A 86 -17.67 6.84 -12.92
CA VAL A 86 -18.21 6.32 -14.19
C VAL A 86 -17.57 7.02 -15.38
N ASP A 87 -17.52 8.36 -15.36
CA ASP A 87 -16.94 9.17 -16.42
C ASP A 87 -15.43 8.90 -16.62
N ALA A 88 -14.72 8.63 -15.52
CA ALA A 88 -13.31 8.25 -15.58
C ALA A 88 -13.08 6.81 -16.06
N GLY A 89 -14.11 5.97 -16.11
CA GLY A 89 -13.99 4.56 -16.50
C GLY A 89 -13.46 3.65 -15.39
N ILE A 90 -13.79 3.92 -14.12
CA ILE A 90 -13.43 3.04 -13.00
C ILE A 90 -14.04 1.64 -13.19
N ASP A 91 -13.21 0.60 -12.98
CA ASP A 91 -13.58 -0.79 -13.24
C ASP A 91 -14.40 -1.41 -12.09
N ALA A 92 -14.23 -0.93 -10.86
CA ALA A 92 -15.04 -1.36 -9.72
C ALA A 92 -15.03 -0.36 -8.56
N CYS A 93 -16.11 -0.33 -7.77
CA CYS A 93 -16.19 0.39 -6.51
C CYS A 93 -15.93 -0.56 -5.32
N ILE A 94 -15.02 -0.17 -4.41
CA ILE A 94 -14.75 -0.87 -3.14
C ILE A 94 -15.63 -0.27 -2.04
N VAL A 95 -16.57 -1.05 -1.51
CA VAL A 95 -17.66 -0.57 -0.63
C VAL A 95 -17.73 -1.37 0.67
N SER A 96 -18.07 -0.74 1.79
CA SER A 96 -18.27 -1.40 3.10
C SER A 96 -19.71 -1.35 3.60
N ASP A 97 -20.38 -0.22 3.39
CA ASP A 97 -21.72 0.05 3.91
C ASP A 97 -22.83 -0.52 2.99
N PRO A 98 -23.82 -1.28 3.52
CA PRO A 98 -24.93 -1.81 2.73
C PRO A 98 -25.83 -0.74 2.08
N GLY A 99 -25.95 0.44 2.70
CA GLY A 99 -26.67 1.58 2.14
C GLY A 99 -25.96 2.15 0.93
N VAL A 100 -24.63 2.31 1.00
CA VAL A 100 -23.78 2.71 -0.15
C VAL A 100 -23.85 1.66 -1.26
N PHE A 101 -23.79 0.37 -0.92
CA PHE A 101 -23.99 -0.72 -1.88
C PHE A 101 -25.34 -0.58 -2.62
N SER A 102 -26.43 -0.41 -1.87
CA SER A 102 -27.78 -0.26 -2.42
C SER A 102 -27.89 0.99 -3.31
N PHE A 103 -27.31 2.11 -2.87
CA PHE A 103 -27.28 3.36 -3.62
C PHE A 103 -26.57 3.20 -4.97
N ILE A 104 -25.37 2.61 -5.00
CA ILE A 104 -24.63 2.36 -6.24
C ILE A 104 -25.42 1.42 -7.15
N ARG A 105 -25.98 0.32 -6.63
CA ARG A 105 -26.77 -0.62 -7.43
C ARG A 105 -28.02 0.00 -8.05
N GLN A 106 -28.65 0.97 -7.39
CA GLN A 106 -29.80 1.68 -7.94
C GLN A 106 -29.42 2.72 -9.00
N ARG A 107 -28.31 3.43 -8.79
CA ARG A 107 -27.87 4.52 -9.68
C ARG A 107 -27.09 4.03 -10.90
N VAL A 108 -26.20 3.05 -10.71
CA VAL A 108 -25.31 2.48 -11.74
C VAL A 108 -25.27 0.95 -11.60
N PRO A 109 -26.33 0.23 -12.04
CA PRO A 109 -26.47 -1.21 -11.81
C PRO A 109 -25.30 -2.07 -12.34
N GLU A 110 -24.71 -1.63 -13.45
CA GLU A 110 -23.59 -2.29 -14.14
C GLU A 110 -22.24 -2.11 -13.45
N MET A 111 -22.11 -1.15 -12.52
CA MET A 111 -20.85 -0.90 -11.82
C MET A 111 -20.49 -2.12 -10.95
N PRO A 112 -19.34 -2.79 -11.21
CA PRO A 112 -18.87 -3.86 -10.34
C PRO A 112 -18.59 -3.34 -8.93
N ILE A 113 -18.95 -4.14 -7.91
CA ILE A 113 -18.73 -3.79 -6.51
C ILE A 113 -17.89 -4.86 -5.85
N HIS A 114 -16.78 -4.43 -5.24
CA HIS A 114 -15.92 -5.23 -4.38
C HIS A 114 -16.21 -4.90 -2.92
N ILE A 115 -16.34 -5.91 -2.06
CA ILE A 115 -16.62 -5.67 -0.64
C ILE A 115 -15.34 -5.42 0.13
N SER A 116 -15.22 -4.22 0.69
CA SER A 116 -14.11 -3.77 1.52
C SER A 116 -13.92 -4.65 2.77
N THR A 117 -12.68 -4.81 3.21
CA THR A 117 -12.34 -5.50 4.48
C THR A 117 -13.09 -4.90 5.68
N GLN A 118 -13.50 -3.63 5.59
CA GLN A 118 -14.34 -2.99 6.63
C GLN A 118 -15.69 -3.68 6.85
N ALA A 119 -16.23 -4.38 5.87
CA ALA A 119 -17.45 -5.18 6.06
C ALA A 119 -17.23 -6.39 6.99
N SER A 120 -15.98 -6.70 7.36
CA SER A 120 -15.60 -7.78 8.29
C SER A 120 -16.09 -9.16 7.85
N VAL A 121 -15.82 -9.51 6.59
CA VAL A 121 -16.15 -10.82 6.02
C VAL A 121 -15.21 -11.87 6.59
N THR A 122 -15.69 -12.66 7.57
CA THR A 122 -14.91 -13.68 8.29
C THR A 122 -15.31 -15.12 8.02
N ASN A 123 -16.36 -15.36 7.25
CA ASN A 123 -16.90 -16.70 7.06
C ASN A 123 -17.60 -16.82 5.71
N ALA A 124 -17.80 -18.06 5.27
CA ALA A 124 -18.41 -18.37 3.98
C ALA A 124 -19.87 -17.91 3.88
N GLU A 125 -20.64 -17.89 4.98
CA GLU A 125 -22.03 -17.41 4.94
C GLU A 125 -22.11 -15.93 4.60
N THR A 126 -21.22 -15.10 5.15
CA THR A 126 -21.11 -13.68 4.77
C THR A 126 -20.66 -13.53 3.32
N CYS A 127 -19.74 -14.36 2.83
CA CYS A 127 -19.38 -14.38 1.41
C CYS A 127 -20.61 -14.69 0.55
N MET A 128 -21.37 -15.74 0.87
CA MET A 128 -22.54 -16.17 0.13
C MET A 128 -23.68 -15.15 0.18
N PHE A 129 -23.84 -14.43 1.29
CA PHE A 129 -24.76 -13.30 1.37
C PHE A 129 -24.46 -12.27 0.28
N TRP A 130 -23.21 -11.80 0.19
CA TRP A 130 -22.82 -10.84 -0.84
C TRP A 130 -22.89 -11.42 -2.25
N TYR A 131 -22.50 -12.68 -2.42
CA TYR A 131 -22.56 -13.37 -3.70
C TYR A 131 -23.98 -13.42 -4.29
N ARG A 132 -24.98 -13.73 -3.44
CA ARG A 132 -26.42 -13.73 -3.82
C ARG A 132 -26.93 -12.34 -4.20
N LEU A 133 -26.28 -11.27 -3.72
CA LEU A 133 -26.54 -9.89 -4.11
C LEU A 133 -25.76 -9.45 -5.36
N GLY A 134 -25.10 -10.39 -6.05
CA GLY A 134 -24.38 -10.13 -7.31
C GLY A 134 -22.96 -9.61 -7.12
N VAL A 135 -22.40 -9.62 -5.91
CA VAL A 135 -20.97 -9.36 -5.69
C VAL A 135 -20.16 -10.56 -6.19
N ARG A 136 -18.99 -10.28 -6.77
CA ARG A 136 -18.05 -11.32 -7.22
C ARG A 136 -16.67 -11.23 -6.58
N ARG A 137 -16.37 -10.18 -5.83
CA ARG A 137 -15.12 -10.08 -5.06
C ARG A 137 -15.34 -9.58 -3.64
N VAL A 138 -14.77 -10.29 -2.68
CA VAL A 138 -14.76 -9.88 -1.27
C VAL A 138 -13.32 -9.77 -0.76
N VAL A 139 -13.03 -8.62 -0.14
CA VAL A 139 -11.79 -8.44 0.62
C VAL A 139 -12.03 -9.01 2.00
N LEU A 140 -11.38 -10.13 2.31
CA LEU A 140 -11.55 -10.83 3.57
C LEU A 140 -11.07 -9.99 4.75
N ALA A 141 -11.63 -10.28 5.92
CA ALA A 141 -11.18 -9.71 7.18
C ALA A 141 -9.71 -10.08 7.44
N ARG A 142 -8.97 -9.18 8.08
CA ARG A 142 -7.52 -9.37 8.31
C ARG A 142 -7.22 -10.27 9.51
N GLU A 143 -8.26 -10.67 10.24
CA GLU A 143 -8.22 -11.49 11.45
C GLU A 143 -8.30 -13.01 11.17
N LEU A 144 -8.34 -13.42 9.90
CA LEU A 144 -8.43 -14.81 9.50
C LEU A 144 -7.06 -15.48 9.36
N THR A 145 -7.00 -16.74 9.76
CA THR A 145 -5.91 -17.67 9.47
C THR A 145 -5.96 -18.20 8.04
N LEU A 146 -4.85 -18.70 7.50
CA LEU A 146 -4.83 -19.37 6.20
C LEU A 146 -5.77 -20.58 6.16
N GLU A 147 -5.90 -21.30 7.28
CA GLU A 147 -6.79 -22.45 7.37
C GLU A 147 -8.26 -22.03 7.27
N GLU A 148 -8.65 -20.95 7.95
CA GLU A 148 -9.99 -20.38 7.82
C GLU A 148 -10.25 -19.90 6.38
N ILE A 149 -9.27 -19.27 5.73
CA ILE A 149 -9.38 -18.83 4.33
C ILE A 149 -9.57 -20.02 3.39
N LYS A 150 -8.81 -21.11 3.57
CA LYS A 150 -8.99 -22.36 2.80
C LYS A 150 -10.40 -22.95 2.98
N ASN A 151 -10.91 -22.96 4.22
CA ASN A 151 -12.25 -23.43 4.51
C ASN A 151 -13.34 -22.56 3.87
N ILE A 152 -13.15 -21.23 3.87
CA ILE A 152 -14.04 -20.30 3.15
C ILE A 152 -13.99 -20.59 1.65
N ARG A 153 -12.79 -20.71 1.08
CA ARG A 153 -12.58 -20.99 -0.34
C ARG A 153 -13.28 -22.27 -0.78
N ALA A 154 -13.19 -23.34 0.00
CA ALA A 154 -13.86 -24.61 -0.27
C ALA A 154 -15.40 -24.54 -0.19
N SER A 155 -15.94 -23.49 0.46
CA SER A 155 -17.37 -23.33 0.73
C SER A 155 -18.06 -22.30 -0.17
N VAL A 156 -17.33 -21.66 -1.08
CA VAL A 156 -17.86 -20.59 -1.96
C VAL A 156 -17.59 -20.91 -3.44
N PRO A 157 -18.47 -20.50 -4.38
CA PRO A 157 -18.31 -20.75 -5.82
C PRO A 157 -16.99 -20.22 -6.39
N ASP A 158 -16.43 -20.88 -7.41
CA ASP A 158 -15.13 -20.52 -8.01
C ASP A 158 -15.10 -19.08 -8.56
N ASP A 159 -16.24 -18.55 -9.02
CA ASP A 159 -16.39 -17.17 -9.50
C ASP A 159 -16.56 -16.13 -8.38
N MET A 160 -16.54 -16.56 -7.11
CA MET A 160 -16.41 -15.68 -5.95
C MET A 160 -14.93 -15.47 -5.63
N GLU A 161 -14.37 -14.34 -6.03
CA GLU A 161 -12.98 -13.97 -5.81
C GLU A 161 -12.72 -13.55 -4.36
N LEU A 162 -11.67 -14.13 -3.76
CA LEU A 162 -11.19 -13.78 -2.43
C LEU A 162 -9.96 -12.87 -2.55
N GLU A 163 -10.04 -11.68 -1.97
CA GLU A 163 -8.93 -10.72 -1.90
C GLU A 163 -8.42 -10.62 -0.46
N CYS A 164 -7.11 -10.64 -0.27
CA CYS A 164 -6.49 -10.52 1.05
C CYS A 164 -5.42 -9.42 1.06
N PHE A 165 -5.32 -8.71 2.17
CA PHE A 165 -4.14 -7.91 2.45
C PHE A 165 -2.94 -8.84 2.67
N ILE A 166 -1.82 -8.54 2.02
CA ILE A 166 -0.58 -9.32 2.10
C ILE A 166 0.60 -8.49 2.59
N HIS A 167 0.47 -7.16 2.59
CA HIS A 167 1.52 -6.25 3.00
C HIS A 167 0.99 -4.93 3.54
N GLY A 168 1.72 -4.33 4.48
CA GLY A 168 1.48 -2.97 4.96
C GLY A 168 0.77 -2.89 6.31
N ALA A 169 0.36 -1.68 6.69
CA ALA A 169 0.00 -1.41 8.07
C ALA A 169 -1.27 -2.14 8.55
N MET A 170 -1.13 -2.89 9.64
CA MET A 170 -2.27 -3.47 10.34
C MET A 170 -2.97 -2.41 11.20
N CYS A 171 -4.26 -2.62 11.46
CA CYS A 171 -4.99 -1.85 12.46
C CYS A 171 -5.20 -2.72 13.69
N VAL A 172 -5.08 -2.13 14.89
CA VAL A 172 -5.43 -2.83 16.13
C VAL A 172 -6.94 -2.99 16.33
N SER A 173 -7.73 -2.14 15.69
CA SER A 173 -9.18 -2.25 15.73
C SER A 173 -9.64 -3.21 14.65
N TYR A 174 -10.63 -4.03 15.01
CA TYR A 174 -11.21 -5.06 14.16
C TYR A 174 -11.63 -4.48 12.81
N SER A 175 -10.94 -4.90 11.75
CA SER A 175 -11.11 -4.41 10.38
C SER A 175 -11.16 -2.87 10.27
N GLY A 176 -10.46 -2.14 11.14
CA GLY A 176 -10.41 -0.67 11.14
C GLY A 176 -11.58 0.07 11.79
N ARG A 177 -12.52 -0.63 12.46
CA ARG A 177 -13.65 0.00 13.19
C ARG A 177 -13.19 0.59 14.52
N CYS A 178 -12.80 1.87 14.51
CA CYS A 178 -12.18 2.54 15.65
C CYS A 178 -12.90 3.84 16.02
N LEU A 179 -13.22 4.03 17.29
CA LEU A 179 -13.80 5.29 17.82
C LEU A 179 -12.77 6.22 18.47
N LEU A 180 -11.55 5.73 18.73
CA LEU A 180 -10.53 6.49 19.45
C LEU A 180 -10.16 7.80 18.71
N SER A 181 -10.05 7.75 17.38
CA SER A 181 -9.67 8.93 16.59
C SER A 181 -10.71 10.03 16.70
N ASP A 182 -11.99 9.66 16.65
CA ASP A 182 -13.09 10.61 16.75
C ASP A 182 -13.14 11.22 18.16
N PHE A 183 -13.04 10.36 19.19
CA PHE A 183 -13.06 10.78 20.57
C PHE A 183 -11.95 11.79 20.92
N TYR A 184 -10.71 11.55 20.48
CA TYR A 184 -9.57 12.41 20.84
C TYR A 184 -9.39 13.64 19.95
N THR A 185 -9.85 13.60 18.71
CA THR A 185 -9.51 14.65 17.71
C THR A 185 -10.70 15.23 16.96
N GLY A 186 -11.89 14.66 17.11
CA GLY A 186 -13.04 14.94 16.24
C GLY A 186 -12.84 14.44 14.80
N ARG A 187 -11.77 13.69 14.53
CA ARG A 187 -11.49 13.13 13.20
C ARG A 187 -11.84 11.65 13.17
N SER A 188 -13.01 11.32 12.62
CA SER A 188 -13.49 9.94 12.55
C SER A 188 -12.67 9.06 11.60
N GLY A 189 -12.10 7.98 12.12
CA GLY A 189 -11.41 6.97 11.33
C GLY A 189 -12.34 6.21 10.38
N ASN A 190 -13.61 6.09 10.75
CA ASN A 190 -14.68 5.46 9.96
C ASN A 190 -15.19 6.34 8.81
N LYS A 191 -14.84 7.63 8.81
CA LYS A 191 -15.07 8.61 7.73
C LYS A 191 -13.78 8.98 6.97
N GLY A 192 -12.71 8.22 7.18
CA GLY A 192 -11.45 8.40 6.48
C GLY A 192 -10.55 9.53 6.96
N ALA A 193 -10.75 10.00 8.18
CA ALA A 193 -9.97 11.06 8.82
C ALA A 193 -9.09 10.55 9.98
N CYS A 194 -8.77 9.25 10.03
CA CYS A 194 -8.04 8.64 11.14
C CYS A 194 -6.72 9.37 11.46
N ALA A 195 -6.61 9.92 12.68
CA ALA A 195 -5.40 10.56 13.21
C ALA A 195 -4.39 9.55 13.81
N GLN A 196 -4.72 8.26 13.72
CA GLN A 196 -3.92 7.14 14.21
C GLN A 196 -3.60 7.22 15.72
N PRO A 197 -4.57 7.53 16.60
CA PRO A 197 -4.29 7.68 18.04
C PRO A 197 -3.84 6.39 18.70
N CYS A 198 -4.20 5.22 18.16
CA CYS A 198 -3.63 3.94 18.58
C CYS A 198 -2.08 3.89 18.50
N ARG A 199 -1.45 4.85 17.81
CA ARG A 199 0.00 4.98 17.68
C ARG A 199 0.60 6.09 18.55
N TRP A 200 -0.20 6.71 19.42
CA TRP A 200 0.27 7.74 20.36
C TRP A 200 0.79 7.14 21.66
N GLU A 201 1.46 7.96 22.46
CA GLU A 201 1.92 7.58 23.80
C GLU A 201 0.82 7.84 24.84
N TYR A 202 0.64 6.90 25.76
CA TYR A 202 -0.42 6.94 26.76
C TYR A 202 0.13 6.73 28.18
N LYS A 203 -0.47 7.41 29.14
CA LYS A 203 -0.36 7.10 30.58
C LYS A 203 -1.74 6.65 31.05
N VAL A 204 -1.81 5.57 31.83
CA VAL A 204 -3.07 5.00 32.34
C VAL A 204 -3.08 5.09 33.85
N THR A 205 -4.22 5.42 34.43
CA THR A 205 -4.38 5.51 35.88
C THR A 205 -5.53 4.63 36.30
N GLU A 206 -5.36 3.86 37.38
CA GLU A 206 -6.46 3.08 37.96
C GLU A 206 -7.41 4.01 38.73
N VAL A 207 -8.72 3.83 38.52
CA VAL A 207 -9.76 4.77 38.97
C VAL A 207 -9.76 4.99 40.49
N LYS A 208 -9.47 3.96 41.29
CA LYS A 208 -9.41 4.07 42.75
C LYS A 208 -8.04 4.49 43.28
N ARG A 209 -7.06 4.68 42.40
CA ARG A 209 -5.71 5.13 42.72
C ARG A 209 -5.28 6.23 41.73
N PRO A 210 -5.97 7.38 41.72
CA PRO A 210 -5.76 8.45 40.74
C PRO A 210 -4.34 9.05 40.78
N ASP A 211 -3.67 8.94 41.92
CA ASP A 211 -2.30 9.42 42.10
C ASP A 211 -1.24 8.39 41.64
N GLN A 212 -1.66 7.17 41.29
CA GLN A 212 -0.81 6.13 40.73
C GLN A 212 -0.98 6.11 39.21
N VAL A 213 -0.37 7.10 38.56
CA VAL A 213 -0.22 7.11 37.11
C VAL A 213 0.71 5.97 36.73
N LEU A 214 0.16 4.94 36.11
CA LEU A 214 0.93 3.90 35.45
C LEU A 214 1.35 4.47 34.10
N THR A 215 2.63 4.82 33.96
CA THR A 215 3.17 5.03 32.62
C THR A 215 3.17 3.69 31.92
N VAL A 216 2.51 3.62 30.76
CA VAL A 216 2.65 2.47 29.86
C VAL A 216 4.00 2.65 29.17
N GLU A 217 5.05 2.12 29.78
CA GLU A 217 6.41 2.14 29.23
C GLU A 217 6.73 0.80 28.59
N GLY A 218 7.42 0.83 27.44
CA GLY A 218 8.00 -0.36 26.85
C GLY A 218 9.49 -0.48 27.10
N ASP A 219 9.89 -1.69 27.49
CA ASP A 219 11.27 -2.15 27.65
C ASP A 219 11.65 -3.14 26.52
N GLU A 220 12.80 -3.81 26.65
CA GLU A 220 13.33 -4.79 25.69
C GLU A 220 12.41 -6.02 25.47
N ARG A 221 11.29 -6.13 26.21
CA ARG A 221 10.28 -7.20 26.07
C ARG A 221 8.81 -6.71 26.07
N GLY A 222 8.53 -5.40 26.18
CA GLY A 222 7.23 -4.77 25.90
C GLY A 222 6.58 -4.02 27.08
N SER A 223 5.94 -2.86 26.86
CA SER A 223 4.48 -2.70 26.81
C SER A 223 4.07 -1.50 25.95
N TYR A 224 3.13 -1.71 25.03
CA TYR A 224 2.36 -0.69 24.31
C TYR A 224 0.95 -1.24 24.08
N ILE A 225 -0.11 -0.48 24.42
CA ILE A 225 -1.48 -1.03 24.46
C ILE A 225 -2.12 -1.18 23.06
N PHE A 226 -1.66 -0.43 22.04
CA PHE A 226 -2.38 -0.31 20.75
C PHE A 226 -1.49 -0.28 19.49
N SER A 227 -0.28 -0.86 19.51
CA SER A 227 0.62 -0.90 18.35
C SER A 227 0.55 -2.25 17.62
N SER A 228 0.22 -2.25 16.32
CA SER A 228 0.33 -3.44 15.47
C SER A 228 1.54 -3.35 14.53
N ASN A 229 2.15 -4.51 14.25
CA ASN A 229 3.20 -4.69 13.26
C ASN A 229 2.69 -4.44 11.83
N ASP A 230 3.62 -4.18 10.91
CA ASP A 230 3.28 -4.15 9.49
C ASP A 230 3.17 -5.59 8.99
N LEU A 231 2.12 -5.90 8.23
CA LEU A 231 1.95 -7.19 7.59
C LEU A 231 3.02 -7.36 6.51
N CYS A 232 3.62 -8.55 6.42
CA CYS A 232 4.45 -8.94 5.29
C CYS A 232 4.39 -10.44 5.05
N MET A 233 3.88 -10.84 3.88
CA MET A 233 3.72 -12.22 3.48
C MET A 233 4.64 -12.61 2.30
N ILE A 234 5.71 -11.84 2.05
CA ILE A 234 6.62 -12.07 0.91
C ILE A 234 7.24 -13.47 0.93
N ASP A 235 7.44 -14.02 2.13
CA ASP A 235 8.00 -15.36 2.35
C ASP A 235 6.98 -16.48 2.16
N HIS A 236 5.71 -16.12 2.00
CA HIS A 236 4.57 -17.03 2.06
C HIS A 236 3.67 -16.94 0.82
N VAL A 237 4.19 -16.40 -0.28
CA VAL A 237 3.46 -16.29 -1.57
C VAL A 237 2.90 -17.64 -2.04
N PRO A 238 3.65 -18.77 -2.00
CA PRO A 238 3.09 -20.08 -2.34
C PRO A 238 1.85 -20.44 -1.50
N GLN A 239 1.95 -20.29 -0.17
CA GLN A 239 0.88 -20.64 0.75
C GLN A 239 -0.39 -19.79 0.54
N LEU A 240 -0.22 -18.52 0.15
CA LEU A 240 -1.33 -17.63 -0.20
C LEU A 240 -2.01 -18.07 -1.50
N ILE A 241 -1.23 -18.45 -2.52
CA ILE A 241 -1.76 -18.93 -3.81
C ILE A 241 -2.51 -20.25 -3.61
N GLU A 242 -1.92 -21.18 -2.87
CA GLU A 242 -2.50 -22.49 -2.54
C GLU A 242 -3.76 -22.38 -1.66
N ALA A 243 -3.89 -21.30 -0.87
CA ALA A 243 -5.11 -21.01 -0.14
C ALA A 243 -6.29 -20.58 -1.04
N GLY A 244 -6.05 -20.39 -2.34
CA GLY A 244 -7.07 -20.00 -3.32
C GLY A 244 -7.45 -18.52 -3.26
N ILE A 245 -6.53 -17.66 -2.80
CA ILE A 245 -6.69 -16.21 -2.81
C ILE A 245 -6.48 -15.70 -4.25
N ASN A 246 -7.42 -14.92 -4.76
CA ASN A 246 -7.47 -14.43 -6.14
C ASN A 246 -6.79 -13.07 -6.31
N SER A 247 -6.76 -12.22 -5.28
CA SER A 247 -6.13 -10.89 -5.35
C SER A 247 -5.31 -10.59 -4.10
N PHE A 248 -4.08 -10.16 -4.32
CA PHE A 248 -3.10 -9.78 -3.31
C PHE A 248 -3.06 -8.27 -3.18
N LYS A 249 -3.59 -7.77 -2.07
CA LYS A 249 -3.70 -6.34 -1.82
C LYS A 249 -2.56 -5.82 -0.97
N ILE A 250 -1.85 -4.80 -1.47
CA ILE A 250 -0.83 -4.07 -0.73
C ILE A 250 -1.46 -2.84 -0.07
N GLU A 251 -1.37 -2.70 1.25
CA GLU A 251 -1.82 -1.51 1.97
C GLU A 251 -0.75 -0.41 1.93
N GLY A 252 -1.08 0.77 1.40
CA GLY A 252 -0.08 1.84 1.35
C GLY A 252 -0.49 3.17 0.75
N ARG A 253 -1.78 3.51 0.63
CA ARG A 253 -2.21 4.75 -0.05
C ARG A 253 -1.59 6.05 0.49
N ILE A 254 -1.24 6.10 1.77
CA ILE A 254 -0.55 7.27 2.39
C ILE A 254 0.99 7.13 2.32
N LYS A 255 1.52 5.94 2.06
CA LYS A 255 2.97 5.71 1.97
C LYS A 255 3.53 6.39 0.70
N GLY A 256 4.83 6.69 0.70
CA GLY A 256 5.49 7.34 -0.43
C GLY A 256 5.65 6.45 -1.67
N ALA A 257 5.96 7.05 -2.81
CA ALA A 257 6.09 6.34 -4.09
C ALA A 257 7.14 5.21 -4.06
N PHE A 258 8.25 5.39 -3.34
CA PHE A 258 9.25 4.33 -3.17
C PHE A 258 8.73 3.10 -2.42
N TYR A 259 7.80 3.28 -1.46
CA TYR A 259 7.14 2.14 -0.81
C TYR A 259 6.30 1.34 -1.80
N VAL A 260 5.53 2.04 -2.65
CA VAL A 260 4.71 1.43 -3.69
C VAL A 260 5.58 0.66 -4.67
N ALA A 261 6.68 1.26 -5.13
CA ALA A 261 7.66 0.62 -6.02
C ALA A 261 8.25 -0.66 -5.41
N SER A 262 8.85 -0.57 -4.22
CA SER A 262 9.53 -1.69 -3.56
C SER A 262 8.59 -2.85 -3.28
N ALA A 263 7.41 -2.58 -2.71
CA ALA A 263 6.44 -3.63 -2.39
C ALA A 263 5.87 -4.27 -3.67
N THR A 264 5.42 -3.45 -4.64
CA THR A 264 4.82 -3.97 -5.89
C THR A 264 5.82 -4.86 -6.63
N LYS A 265 7.05 -4.41 -6.84
CA LYS A 265 8.07 -5.20 -7.55
C LYS A 265 8.45 -6.48 -6.82
N ALA A 266 8.62 -6.43 -5.50
CA ALA A 266 8.94 -7.63 -4.72
C ALA A 266 7.84 -8.71 -4.87
N TYR A 267 6.57 -8.34 -4.70
CA TYR A 267 5.47 -9.30 -4.86
C TYR A 267 5.25 -9.72 -6.31
N ARG A 268 5.40 -8.82 -7.29
CA ARG A 268 5.31 -9.17 -8.71
C ARG A 268 6.31 -10.27 -9.07
N LEU A 269 7.58 -10.07 -8.69
CA LEU A 269 8.65 -11.05 -8.94
C LEU A 269 8.42 -12.36 -8.19
N ALA A 270 7.92 -12.30 -6.95
CA ALA A 270 7.59 -13.50 -6.18
C ALA A 270 6.48 -14.32 -6.84
N ILE A 271 5.37 -13.68 -7.22
CA ILE A 271 4.27 -14.34 -7.93
C ILE A 271 4.77 -14.91 -9.26
N ASP A 272 5.52 -14.12 -10.05
CA ASP A 272 6.02 -14.57 -11.36
C ASP A 272 6.98 -15.74 -11.24
N ARG A 273 7.85 -15.74 -10.22
CA ARG A 273 8.77 -16.84 -9.96
C ARG A 273 8.01 -18.12 -9.62
N TYR A 274 7.00 -18.05 -8.75
CA TYR A 274 6.18 -19.21 -8.40
C TYR A 274 5.46 -19.77 -9.64
N PHE A 275 4.86 -18.93 -10.48
CA PHE A 275 4.16 -19.40 -11.68
C PHE A 275 5.09 -19.87 -12.81
N LYS A 276 6.38 -19.50 -12.78
CA LYS A 276 7.37 -20.00 -13.73
C LYS A 276 7.81 -21.43 -13.39
N ASP A 277 8.10 -21.69 -12.11
CA ASP A 277 8.53 -23.00 -11.63
C ASP A 277 8.18 -23.16 -10.12
N PRO A 278 6.99 -23.71 -9.80
CA PRO A 278 6.56 -23.89 -8.41
C PRO A 278 7.47 -24.84 -7.62
N ASP A 279 8.00 -25.88 -8.26
CA ASP A 279 8.79 -26.93 -7.61
C ASP A 279 10.18 -26.43 -7.21
N ALA A 280 10.73 -25.45 -7.95
CA ALA A 280 11.99 -24.78 -7.67
C ALA A 280 11.82 -23.40 -7.01
N TYR A 281 10.64 -23.07 -6.49
CA TYR A 281 10.39 -21.76 -5.90
C TYR A 281 11.23 -21.55 -4.63
N GLU A 282 12.05 -20.51 -4.65
CA GLU A 282 12.73 -20.00 -3.46
C GLU A 282 12.57 -18.48 -3.35
N VAL A 283 12.40 -18.02 -2.11
CA VAL A 283 12.27 -16.61 -1.80
C VAL A 283 13.62 -15.91 -1.98
N ASP A 284 13.65 -14.89 -2.83
CA ASP A 284 14.85 -14.06 -3.00
C ASP A 284 15.11 -13.23 -1.74
N SER A 285 16.34 -13.27 -1.23
CA SER A 285 16.74 -12.40 -0.12
C SER A 285 16.64 -10.92 -0.49
N GLN A 286 16.81 -10.56 -1.77
CA GLN A 286 16.69 -9.18 -2.23
C GLN A 286 15.29 -8.61 -2.06
N TRP A 287 14.24 -9.44 -2.16
CA TRP A 287 12.86 -8.95 -1.98
C TRP A 287 12.62 -8.47 -0.55
N ARG A 288 13.11 -9.22 0.44
CA ARG A 288 13.07 -8.82 1.85
C ARG A 288 13.86 -7.54 2.07
N GLU A 289 15.03 -7.44 1.46
CA GLU A 289 15.88 -6.26 1.56
C GLU A 289 15.19 -5.00 0.99
N TRP A 290 14.56 -5.09 -0.19
CA TRP A 290 13.88 -3.96 -0.82
C TRP A 290 12.67 -3.49 -0.03
N ILE A 291 11.86 -4.42 0.47
CA ILE A 291 10.72 -4.13 1.33
C ILE A 291 11.22 -3.50 2.65
N GLY A 292 12.27 -4.09 3.23
CA GLY A 292 12.93 -3.60 4.42
C GLY A 292 13.52 -2.21 4.25
N ARG A 293 13.92 -1.79 3.04
CA ARG A 293 14.44 -0.43 2.78
C ARG A 293 13.40 0.70 2.91
N THR A 294 12.12 0.35 3.03
CA THR A 294 11.03 1.33 3.13
C THR A 294 10.76 1.76 4.57
N VAL A 295 9.94 2.80 4.77
CA VAL A 295 9.49 3.19 6.12
C VAL A 295 8.43 2.21 6.61
N HIS A 296 8.83 1.34 7.54
CA HIS A 296 8.00 0.26 8.07
C HIS A 296 8.21 0.11 9.58
N ARG A 297 7.30 -0.66 10.19
CA ARG A 297 7.49 -1.25 11.53
C ARG A 297 7.98 -2.67 11.37
N GLU A 298 8.35 -3.32 12.46
CA GLU A 298 8.65 -4.75 12.44
C GLU A 298 7.57 -5.53 11.67
N PHE A 299 8.03 -6.43 10.80
CA PHE A 299 7.15 -7.23 9.98
C PHE A 299 6.60 -8.43 10.74
N ALA A 300 5.33 -8.74 10.52
CA ALA A 300 4.72 -9.97 11.00
C ALA A 300 3.82 -10.57 9.92
N THR A 301 3.46 -11.84 10.09
CA THR A 301 2.51 -12.56 9.24
C THR A 301 1.05 -12.26 9.61
N GLY A 302 0.79 -11.25 10.45
CA GLY A 302 -0.53 -10.98 10.99
C GLY A 302 -1.12 -12.23 11.66
N PHE A 303 -2.38 -12.53 11.33
CA PHE A 303 -3.11 -13.66 11.86
C PHE A 303 -3.13 -14.88 10.93
N PHE A 304 -2.36 -14.87 9.84
CA PHE A 304 -2.37 -15.96 8.86
C PHE A 304 -1.95 -17.32 9.46
N PHE A 305 -1.09 -17.32 10.49
CA PHE A 305 -0.59 -18.53 11.16
C PHE A 305 -0.95 -18.62 12.65
N ASP A 306 -1.49 -17.55 13.24
CA ASP A 306 -1.83 -17.48 14.67
C ASP A 306 -3.18 -16.78 14.84
N GLN A 307 -4.02 -17.26 15.76
CA GLN A 307 -5.29 -16.57 16.04
C GLN A 307 -5.07 -15.35 16.93
N PRO A 308 -5.90 -14.29 16.81
CA PRO A 308 -5.79 -13.11 17.68
C PRO A 308 -5.85 -13.41 19.18
N LYS A 309 -6.58 -14.46 19.56
CA LYS A 309 -6.70 -14.92 20.96
C LYS A 309 -5.42 -15.56 21.51
N ASP A 310 -4.61 -16.15 20.62
CA ASP A 310 -3.42 -16.93 20.96
C ASP A 310 -2.17 -16.02 20.89
N ASN A 311 -2.11 -15.14 19.89
CA ASN A 311 -1.11 -14.10 19.78
C ASN A 311 -1.72 -12.86 19.09
N PRO A 312 -1.99 -11.76 19.81
CA PRO A 312 -2.56 -10.56 19.21
C PRO A 312 -1.56 -9.82 18.28
N ARG A 313 -0.32 -10.31 18.18
CA ARG A 313 0.77 -9.76 17.35
C ARG A 313 1.04 -8.27 17.64
N ILE A 314 0.93 -7.92 18.91
CA ILE A 314 1.31 -6.62 19.47
C ILE A 314 2.78 -6.73 19.88
N PHE A 315 3.69 -6.17 19.09
CA PHE A 315 5.14 -6.21 19.38
C PHE A 315 5.69 -4.82 19.73
N SER A 316 6.87 -4.85 20.36
CA SER A 316 7.42 -3.80 21.23
C SER A 316 8.23 -2.72 20.53
N ASP A 317 8.53 -2.84 19.24
CA ASP A 317 9.49 -1.93 18.64
C ASP A 317 8.89 -0.55 18.32
N LYS A 318 9.42 0.44 19.04
CA LYS A 318 9.12 1.88 18.95
C LYS A 318 9.39 2.49 17.57
N THR A 319 10.19 1.85 16.74
CA THR A 319 10.95 2.57 15.73
C THR A 319 10.38 2.32 14.36
N TYR A 320 9.88 3.36 13.70
CA TYR A 320 9.83 3.34 12.25
C TYR A 320 11.24 3.10 11.76
N HIS A 321 11.50 1.94 11.19
CA HIS A 321 12.75 1.70 10.50
C HIS A 321 12.72 2.62 9.27
N LYS A 322 13.67 3.57 9.21
CA LYS A 322 13.96 4.38 8.02
C LYS A 322 15.33 4.00 7.44
N PRO A 323 15.53 2.75 6.98
CA PRO A 323 16.85 2.27 6.59
C PRO A 323 17.32 2.79 5.24
N ALA A 324 16.45 3.42 4.45
CA ALA A 324 16.87 4.15 3.26
C ALA A 324 16.03 5.40 3.02
N TYR A 325 16.62 6.37 2.31
CA TYR A 325 15.93 7.54 1.80
C TYR A 325 16.20 7.70 0.30
N VAL A 326 15.18 8.14 -0.43
CA VAL A 326 15.27 8.41 -1.87
C VAL A 326 16.04 9.70 -2.10
N VAL A 327 17.07 9.66 -2.92
CA VAL A 327 17.85 10.84 -3.32
C VAL A 327 17.44 11.39 -4.67
N GLY A 328 16.90 10.56 -5.55
CA GLY A 328 16.40 11.00 -6.85
C GLY A 328 15.47 9.99 -7.51
N VAL A 329 14.73 10.48 -8.50
CA VAL A 329 13.87 9.67 -9.37
C VAL A 329 14.26 9.95 -10.80
N VAL A 330 14.51 8.89 -11.58
CA VAL A 330 14.86 9.01 -12.99
C VAL A 330 13.65 9.47 -13.79
N ILE A 331 13.81 10.56 -14.52
CA ILE A 331 12.76 11.14 -15.38
C ILE A 331 13.03 10.94 -16.88
N GLY A 332 14.24 10.51 -17.24
CA GLY A 332 14.61 10.22 -18.62
C GLY A 332 16.04 9.72 -18.77
N TYR A 333 16.37 9.32 -19.99
CA TYR A 333 17.70 8.85 -20.39
C TYR A 333 18.05 9.43 -21.76
N ASP A 334 19.19 10.12 -21.84
CA ASP A 334 19.79 10.59 -23.08
C ASP A 334 20.72 9.50 -23.61
N ALA A 335 20.26 8.77 -24.63
CA ALA A 335 20.99 7.67 -25.23
C ALA A 335 22.20 8.11 -26.07
N ASP A 336 22.15 9.31 -26.66
CA ASP A 336 23.22 9.82 -27.52
C ASP A 336 24.47 10.16 -26.69
N HIS A 337 24.26 10.62 -25.45
CA HIS A 337 25.33 11.01 -24.54
C HIS A 337 25.52 10.04 -23.36
N GLY A 338 24.72 8.98 -23.26
CA GLY A 338 24.78 7.98 -22.18
C GLY A 338 24.50 8.56 -20.80
N ARG A 339 23.49 9.44 -20.68
CA ARG A 339 23.21 10.19 -19.44
C ARG A 339 21.83 9.92 -18.89
N VAL A 340 21.76 9.75 -17.57
CA VAL A 340 20.50 9.58 -16.84
C VAL A 340 20.05 10.92 -16.31
N ILE A 341 18.80 11.30 -16.57
CA ILE A 341 18.20 12.57 -16.12
C ILE A 341 17.37 12.29 -14.87
N VAL A 342 17.60 13.06 -13.80
CA VAL A 342 17.07 12.79 -12.47
C VAL A 342 16.40 14.03 -11.89
N GLU A 343 15.19 13.87 -11.36
CA GLU A 343 14.60 14.84 -10.43
C GLU A 343 15.15 14.58 -9.02
N GLN A 344 15.82 15.57 -8.44
CA GLN A 344 16.37 15.46 -7.11
C GLN A 344 15.27 15.42 -6.04
N LYS A 345 15.41 14.50 -5.07
CA LYS A 345 14.59 14.46 -3.85
C LYS A 345 15.39 14.82 -2.60
N ASN A 346 16.65 14.41 -2.51
CA ASN A 346 17.59 14.79 -1.45
C ASN A 346 19.00 15.01 -2.03
N LYS A 347 19.86 15.71 -1.29
CA LYS A 347 21.22 16.04 -1.73
C LYS A 347 22.06 14.79 -1.99
N VAL A 348 22.79 14.79 -3.11
CA VAL A 348 23.87 13.88 -3.45
C VAL A 348 25.12 14.66 -3.86
N ASN A 349 26.26 14.00 -3.77
CA ASN A 349 27.57 14.46 -4.20
C ASN A 349 28.12 13.52 -5.28
N GLU A 350 29.04 14.04 -6.09
CA GLU A 350 29.78 13.22 -7.03
C GLU A 350 30.61 12.18 -6.27
N GLY A 351 30.65 10.95 -6.79
CA GLY A 351 31.32 9.82 -6.14
C GLY A 351 30.49 9.09 -5.08
N ASP A 352 29.28 9.56 -4.75
CA ASP A 352 28.39 8.86 -3.83
C ASP A 352 28.02 7.47 -4.36
N THR A 353 28.07 6.47 -3.48
CA THR A 353 27.46 5.16 -3.73
C THR A 353 25.98 5.21 -3.39
N VAL A 354 25.14 4.81 -4.34
CA VAL A 354 23.68 4.83 -4.24
C VAL A 354 23.10 3.53 -4.77
N THR A 355 21.96 3.10 -4.23
CA THR A 355 21.23 1.96 -4.77
C THR A 355 20.23 2.43 -5.81
N LEU A 356 20.37 1.92 -7.03
CA LEU A 356 19.43 2.09 -8.12
C LEU A 356 18.45 0.93 -8.15
N MET A 357 17.15 1.21 -8.11
CA MET A 357 16.07 0.25 -8.29
C MET A 357 15.24 0.62 -9.52
N THR A 358 15.29 -0.22 -10.56
CA THR A 358 14.53 0.02 -11.80
C THR A 358 13.15 -0.66 -11.75
N PRO A 359 12.11 -0.15 -12.43
CA PRO A 359 10.84 -0.85 -12.61
C PRO A 359 10.97 -2.30 -13.10
N ASN A 360 11.59 -2.50 -14.27
CA ASN A 360 11.80 -3.75 -14.95
C ASN A 360 13.29 -4.10 -14.94
N GLY A 361 13.73 -4.83 -13.90
CA GLY A 361 15.10 -5.32 -13.88
C GLY A 361 15.70 -5.34 -12.49
N PHE A 362 16.92 -4.85 -12.38
CA PHE A 362 17.78 -5.07 -11.22
C PHE A 362 17.56 -4.03 -10.13
N SER A 363 18.05 -4.35 -8.94
CA SER A 363 18.38 -3.38 -7.92
C SER A 363 19.85 -3.57 -7.59
N ARG A 364 20.67 -2.53 -7.71
CA ARG A 364 22.11 -2.65 -7.44
C ARG A 364 22.72 -1.32 -7.02
N ASP A 365 23.85 -1.41 -6.35
CA ASP A 365 24.64 -0.22 -6.01
C ASP A 365 25.44 0.27 -7.22
N ILE A 366 25.43 1.59 -7.41
CA ILE A 366 26.19 2.30 -8.43
C ILE A 366 26.90 3.50 -7.80
N ILE A 367 27.98 3.96 -8.44
CA ILE A 367 28.67 5.19 -8.05
C ILE A 367 28.24 6.30 -9.01
N LEU A 368 27.77 7.43 -8.48
CA LEU A 368 27.43 8.60 -9.29
C LEU A 368 28.71 9.25 -9.84
N LYS A 369 28.80 9.39 -11.17
CA LYS A 369 29.98 9.95 -11.87
C LYS A 369 29.57 11.01 -12.88
N ASP A 370 30.42 12.01 -13.07
CA ASP A 370 30.23 13.14 -13.99
C ASP A 370 28.87 13.78 -13.75
N LEU A 371 28.63 14.27 -12.53
CA LEU A 371 27.38 14.96 -12.21
C LEU A 371 27.32 16.29 -12.95
N ARG A 372 26.16 16.57 -13.56
CA ARG A 372 25.89 17.83 -14.25
C ARG A 372 24.52 18.38 -13.88
N ASP A 373 24.40 19.70 -13.85
CA ASP A 373 23.10 20.37 -13.69
C ASP A 373 22.25 20.33 -14.97
N ALA A 374 21.10 21.01 -14.95
CA ALA A 374 20.19 21.08 -16.09
C ALA A 374 20.78 21.79 -17.31
N ASP A 375 21.79 22.65 -17.13
CA ASP A 375 22.47 23.38 -18.20
C ASP A 375 23.70 22.60 -18.72
N GLY A 376 23.97 21.42 -18.18
CA GLY A 376 25.09 20.55 -18.58
C GLY A 376 26.43 20.94 -17.96
N VAL A 377 26.43 21.83 -16.97
CA VAL A 377 27.64 22.25 -16.24
C VAL A 377 27.96 21.23 -15.16
N SER A 378 29.24 20.89 -15.03
CA SER A 378 29.70 19.93 -14.01
C SER A 378 29.49 20.47 -12.60
N ILE A 379 28.93 19.63 -11.71
CA ILE A 379 28.62 19.99 -10.32
C ILE A 379 29.19 18.96 -9.35
N ALA A 380 29.77 19.41 -8.24
CA ALA A 380 30.27 18.52 -7.20
C ALA A 380 29.15 17.93 -6.32
N SER A 381 27.99 18.59 -6.28
CA SER A 381 26.82 18.15 -5.52
C SER A 381 25.54 18.77 -6.04
N THR A 382 24.39 18.30 -5.56
CA THR A 382 23.06 18.87 -5.84
C THR A 382 22.58 19.74 -4.65
N PRO A 383 22.90 21.04 -4.59
CA PRO A 383 22.62 21.86 -3.40
C PRO A 383 21.19 22.42 -3.35
N HIS A 384 20.47 22.46 -4.48
CA HIS A 384 19.16 23.08 -4.58
C HIS A 384 18.05 22.03 -4.58
N ALA A 385 17.07 22.17 -3.69
CA ALA A 385 15.94 21.26 -3.59
C ALA A 385 15.17 21.19 -4.91
N ARG A 386 14.86 19.96 -5.36
CA ARG A 386 14.12 19.66 -6.60
C ARG A 386 14.84 20.10 -7.88
N MET A 387 16.16 20.29 -7.85
CA MET A 387 16.89 20.52 -9.09
C MET A 387 16.89 19.28 -9.99
N PHE A 388 16.92 19.52 -11.30
CA PHE A 388 17.23 18.47 -12.26
C PHE A 388 18.74 18.35 -12.41
N TYR A 389 19.22 17.13 -12.44
CA TYR A 389 20.63 16.84 -12.69
C TYR A 389 20.77 15.59 -13.55
N SER A 390 21.97 15.36 -14.06
CA SER A 390 22.29 14.13 -14.78
C SER A 390 23.60 13.52 -14.31
N PHE A 391 23.73 12.20 -14.49
CA PHE A 391 24.97 11.47 -14.28
C PHE A 391 25.25 10.53 -15.46
N SER A 392 26.52 10.21 -15.68
CA SER A 392 26.93 9.29 -16.75
C SER A 392 26.60 7.84 -16.38
N SER A 393 26.07 7.07 -17.34
CA SER A 393 25.81 5.65 -17.16
C SER A 393 26.06 4.83 -18.43
N ASP A 394 26.83 3.76 -18.27
CA ASP A 394 27.14 2.80 -19.34
C ASP A 394 25.96 1.86 -19.67
N ILE A 395 24.84 1.98 -18.94
CA ILE A 395 23.64 1.19 -19.15
C ILE A 395 22.42 2.09 -19.28
N PHE A 396 21.44 1.62 -20.04
CA PHE A 396 20.12 2.23 -20.07
C PHE A 396 19.46 2.15 -18.69
N ILE A 397 18.92 3.26 -18.22
CA ILE A 397 18.16 3.34 -16.96
C ILE A 397 16.81 3.94 -17.27
N GLU A 398 15.77 3.15 -17.07
CA GLU A 398 14.40 3.51 -17.41
C GLU A 398 13.83 4.58 -16.47
N THR A 399 12.90 5.38 -16.99
CA THR A 399 12.10 6.33 -16.21
C THR A 399 11.41 5.64 -15.05
N TYR A 400 11.16 6.36 -13.96
CA TYR A 400 10.61 5.87 -12.70
C TYR A 400 11.57 5.05 -11.84
N SER A 401 12.82 4.84 -12.28
CA SER A 401 13.84 4.24 -11.42
C SER A 401 14.13 5.12 -10.20
N PHE A 402 14.16 4.49 -9.02
CA PHE A 402 14.50 5.17 -7.77
C PHE A 402 16.00 5.06 -7.48
N ILE A 403 16.59 6.18 -7.06
CA ILE A 403 17.94 6.25 -6.53
C ILE A 403 17.82 6.51 -5.04
N SER A 404 18.42 5.65 -4.22
CA SER A 404 18.32 5.71 -2.75
C SER A 404 19.67 5.52 -2.08
N LYS A 405 19.77 5.98 -0.83
CA LYS A 405 20.92 5.74 0.05
C LYS A 405 20.45 5.05 1.32
N VAL A 406 21.29 4.15 1.83
CA VAL A 406 21.10 3.51 3.14
C VAL A 406 21.36 4.53 4.26
N GLY A 407 20.61 4.44 5.34
CA GLY A 407 20.70 5.30 6.52
C GLY A 407 19.51 6.25 6.68
N ASN A 408 19.56 7.07 7.73
CA ASN A 408 18.56 8.09 8.03
C ASN A 408 19.08 9.46 7.59
N LYS A 409 18.37 10.14 6.68
CA LYS A 409 18.75 11.49 6.21
C LYS A 409 18.83 12.53 7.35
N ASP A 410 18.09 12.29 8.43
CA ASP A 410 17.94 13.21 9.55
C ASP A 410 19.09 13.06 10.58
N GLU A 411 19.90 12.00 10.48
CA GLU A 411 21.00 11.72 11.44
C GLU A 411 22.37 12.18 10.96
N GLY A 412 22.49 12.73 9.75
CA GLY A 412 23.78 13.03 9.14
C GLY A 412 24.56 11.76 8.83
N ILE A 413 25.48 11.83 7.87
CA ILE A 413 26.47 10.76 7.70
C ILE A 413 27.37 10.88 8.93
N ALA A 414 27.36 9.85 9.80
CA ALA A 414 28.19 9.78 10.99
C ALA A 414 29.67 10.00 10.67
#